data_AF-A0A1F3BNM3-F1
#
_entry.id   AF-A0A1F3BNM3-F1
#
_cell.length_a   1.000
_cell.length_b   1.000
_cell.length_c   1.000
_cell.angle_alpha   90.00
_cell.angle_beta   90.00
_cell.angle_gamma   90.00
#
_symmetry.space_group_name_H-M   'P 1'
#
loop_
_entity.id
_entity.type
_entity.pdbx_description
1 polymer ?
#
loop_
_entity_poly.entity_id
_entity_poly.type
_entity_poly.pdbx_seq_one_letter_code
_entity_poly.pdbx_strand_id
1 'polypeptide(L)'
;MRFLFPIIFFFTIVISFAQTDLLILNDQKKFSGEIIKVKKNFIIFEKNNIKYKIPKADILTFELENKNIDSTSQNIDTLDICQKAIEDATKFHGKENGHVILGFLFGPISIIGTALSKPSPYNGKKTIILSKNTKLFDNQEYLMCYKKKAKMRLVANEVLGFGAWIMFYLVINVF
;
A
#
# COMPACT_ATOMS: atom_id res chain seq x y z
N MET A 1 -34.31 -28.08 -16.19
CA MET A 1 -33.41 -28.87 -15.32
C MET A 1 -32.04 -29.00 -16.00
N ARG A 2 -31.13 -28.07 -15.73
CA ARG A 2 -29.69 -28.19 -16.08
C ARG A 2 -28.88 -27.45 -15.00
N PHE A 3 -28.84 -28.06 -13.83
CA PHE A 3 -27.86 -27.75 -12.79
C PHE A 3 -26.70 -28.72 -12.98
N LEU A 4 -25.53 -28.22 -13.36
CA LEU A 4 -24.25 -28.91 -13.16
C LEU A 4 -23.17 -27.82 -13.06
N PHE A 5 -23.18 -27.13 -11.91
CA PHE A 5 -22.01 -26.41 -11.43
C PHE A 5 -21.12 -27.44 -10.72
N PRO A 6 -19.89 -27.74 -11.19
CA PRO A 6 -18.92 -28.38 -10.32
C PRO A 6 -18.53 -27.36 -9.25
N ILE A 7 -18.95 -27.65 -8.02
CA ILE A 7 -18.50 -27.00 -6.79
C ILE A 7 -16.98 -27.19 -6.72
N ILE A 8 -16.24 -26.14 -7.05
CA ILE A 8 -14.80 -26.05 -6.83
C ILE A 8 -14.60 -26.02 -5.31
N PHE A 9 -14.40 -27.18 -4.70
CA PHE A 9 -13.99 -27.31 -3.32
C PHE A 9 -12.49 -27.03 -3.24
N PHE A 10 -12.14 -25.74 -3.23
CA PHE A 10 -10.78 -25.27 -3.02
C PHE A 10 -10.49 -25.37 -1.52
N PHE A 11 -9.96 -26.51 -1.08
CA PHE A 11 -9.54 -26.73 0.30
C PHE A 11 -8.22 -26.00 0.55
N THR A 12 -8.29 -24.72 0.95
CA THR A 12 -7.12 -23.97 1.41
C THR A 12 -6.82 -24.33 2.84
N ILE A 13 -5.82 -25.20 3.03
CA ILE A 13 -5.14 -25.36 4.31
C ILE A 13 -4.37 -24.07 4.56
N VAL A 14 -4.86 -23.24 5.48
CA VAL A 14 -4.14 -22.05 5.96
C VAL A 14 -3.13 -22.51 7.00
N ILE A 15 -1.89 -22.76 6.58
CA ILE A 15 -0.78 -22.94 7.52
C ILE A 15 -0.44 -21.54 8.04
N SER A 16 -0.92 -21.20 9.24
CA SER A 16 -0.49 -20.00 9.95
C SER A 16 0.93 -20.22 10.46
N PHE A 17 1.93 -19.87 9.65
CA PHE A 17 3.27 -19.64 10.17
C PHE A 17 3.20 -18.43 11.11
N ALA A 18 3.58 -18.62 12.37
CA ALA A 18 3.79 -17.50 13.28
C ALA A 18 5.00 -16.71 12.76
N GLN A 19 4.73 -15.63 12.03
CA GLN A 19 5.74 -14.74 11.48
C GLN A 19 6.32 -13.88 12.61
N THR A 20 7.64 -13.85 12.73
CA THR A 20 8.35 -13.08 13.75
C THR A 20 9.35 -12.16 13.09
N ASP A 21 9.47 -10.94 13.58
CA ASP A 21 10.50 -9.99 13.14
C ASP A 21 11.90 -10.44 13.59
N LEU A 22 12.90 -10.06 12.81
CA LEU A 22 14.31 -10.31 13.11
C LEU A 22 15.01 -9.02 13.50
N LEU A 23 15.65 -8.99 14.67
CA LEU A 23 16.52 -7.91 15.11
C LEU A 23 17.99 -8.33 15.01
N ILE A 24 18.82 -7.49 14.39
CA ILE A 24 20.26 -7.70 14.24
C ILE A 24 20.99 -6.56 14.96
N LEU A 25 21.81 -6.90 15.95
CA LEU A 25 22.62 -5.93 16.70
C LEU A 25 23.99 -5.71 16.04
N ASN A 26 24.72 -4.67 16.47
CA ASN A 26 26.06 -4.35 15.94
C ASN A 26 27.11 -5.45 16.18
N ASP A 27 26.92 -6.26 17.21
CA ASP A 27 27.74 -7.45 17.47
C ASP A 27 27.31 -8.66 16.61
N GLN A 28 26.46 -8.43 15.60
CA GLN A 28 25.90 -9.41 14.67
C GLN A 28 25.00 -10.47 15.32
N LYS A 29 24.67 -10.34 16.61
CA LYS A 29 23.69 -11.24 17.24
C LYS A 29 22.31 -11.00 16.67
N LYS A 30 21.58 -12.09 16.45
CA LYS A 30 20.26 -12.12 15.85
C LYS A 30 19.21 -12.56 16.87
N PHE A 31 18.10 -11.83 16.93
CA PHE A 31 16.99 -12.11 17.82
C PHE A 31 15.68 -12.14 17.04
N SER A 32 14.99 -13.28 17.06
CA SER A 32 13.61 -13.39 16.59
C SER A 32 12.63 -12.99 17.70
N GLY A 33 11.63 -12.17 17.35
CA GLY A 33 10.62 -11.61 18.26
C GLY A 33 9.69 -10.64 17.52
N GLU A 34 9.07 -9.70 18.21
CA GLU A 34 8.15 -8.72 17.62
C GLU A 34 8.62 -7.29 17.89
N ILE A 35 8.71 -6.45 16.85
CA ILE A 35 9.00 -5.03 17.01
C ILE A 35 7.69 -4.28 17.26
N ILE A 36 7.36 -4.07 18.54
CA ILE A 36 6.12 -3.37 18.92
C ILE A 36 6.16 -1.90 18.50
N LYS A 37 7.30 -1.23 18.67
CA LYS A 37 7.38 0.23 18.49
C LYS A 37 8.78 0.70 18.12
N VAL A 38 8.85 1.58 17.14
CA VAL A 38 10.08 2.31 16.77
C VAL A 38 9.96 3.76 17.22
N LYS A 39 10.91 4.25 18.01
CA LYS A 39 11.03 5.67 18.39
C LYS A 39 12.34 6.26 17.87
N LYS A 40 12.53 7.57 18.03
CA LYS A 40 13.73 8.28 17.56
C LYS A 40 15.04 7.64 18.05
N ASN A 41 15.12 7.29 19.34
CA ASN A 41 16.37 6.86 19.98
C ASN A 41 16.41 5.36 20.35
N PHE A 42 15.28 4.67 20.29
CA PHE A 42 15.18 3.28 20.72
C PHE A 42 14.03 2.57 20.03
N ILE A 43 14.08 1.24 20.02
CA ILE A 43 12.95 0.37 19.67
C ILE A 43 12.44 -0.36 20.92
N ILE A 44 11.18 -0.75 20.90
CA ILE A 44 10.60 -1.70 21.85
C ILE A 44 10.46 -3.02 21.11
N PHE A 45 11.22 -4.01 21.54
CA PHE A 45 11.25 -5.36 21.01
C PHE A 45 10.68 -6.32 22.05
N GLU A 46 9.78 -7.21 21.66
CA GLU A 46 9.16 -8.20 22.55
C GLU A 46 9.56 -9.61 22.17
N LYS A 47 9.98 -10.37 23.18
CA LYS A 47 10.30 -11.79 23.03
C LYS A 47 9.83 -12.52 24.29
N ASN A 48 9.08 -13.60 24.10
CA ASN A 48 8.53 -14.41 25.19
C ASN A 48 7.72 -13.58 26.21
N ASN A 49 6.91 -12.61 25.73
CA ASN A 49 6.14 -11.65 26.54
C ASN A 49 6.98 -10.72 27.43
N ILE A 50 8.28 -10.61 27.15
CA ILE A 50 9.18 -9.67 27.81
C ILE A 50 9.53 -8.57 26.83
N LYS A 51 9.36 -7.32 27.27
CA LYS A 51 9.64 -6.11 26.47
C LYS A 51 11.04 -5.58 26.77
N TYR A 52 11.81 -5.41 25.71
CA TYR A 52 13.17 -4.89 25.72
C TYR A 52 13.19 -3.53 25.06
N LYS A 53 13.79 -2.56 25.74
CA LYS A 53 14.04 -1.22 25.19
C LYS A 53 15.46 -1.19 24.65
N ILE A 54 15.60 -1.23 23.32
CA ILE A 54 16.91 -1.38 22.67
C ILE A 54 17.30 -0.04 22.02
N PRO A 55 18.41 0.60 22.45
CA PRO A 55 18.91 1.82 21.84
C PRO A 55 19.21 1.62 20.36
N LYS A 56 18.90 2.60 19.52
CA LYS A 56 19.23 2.51 18.08
C LYS A 56 20.73 2.43 17.80
N ALA A 57 21.54 3.00 18.69
CA ALA A 57 23.00 2.93 18.57
C ALA A 57 23.52 1.49 18.58
N ASP A 58 22.77 0.54 19.14
CA ASP A 58 23.18 -0.86 19.29
C ASP A 58 22.64 -1.76 18.16
N ILE A 59 21.80 -1.20 17.27
CA ILE A 59 21.08 -1.94 16.23
C ILE A 59 21.79 -1.75 14.90
N LEU A 60 22.15 -2.87 14.27
CA LEU A 60 22.71 -2.87 12.93
C LEU A 60 21.61 -2.77 11.88
N THR A 61 20.59 -3.62 11.99
CA THR A 61 19.42 -3.63 11.11
C THR A 61 18.28 -4.46 11.72
N PHE A 62 17.09 -4.40 11.15
CA PHE A 62 15.98 -5.28 11.49
C PHE A 62 15.19 -5.64 10.23
N GLU A 63 14.67 -6.87 10.19
CA GLU A 63 13.86 -7.39 9.08
C GLU A 63 12.43 -7.57 9.60
N LEU A 64 11.50 -6.85 9.00
CA LEU A 64 10.07 -6.92 9.34
C LEU A 64 9.38 -7.84 8.35
N GLU A 65 8.91 -8.98 8.84
CA GLU A 65 8.11 -9.89 8.01
C GLU A 65 6.65 -9.41 7.94
N ASN A 66 6.20 -8.67 8.96
CA ASN A 66 4.85 -8.14 9.06
C ASN A 66 4.79 -6.64 8.69
N LYS A 67 4.10 -6.31 7.60
CA LYS A 67 3.98 -4.95 7.01
C LYS A 67 3.21 -3.91 7.86
N ASN A 68 2.90 -4.20 9.12
CA ASN A 68 2.03 -3.37 9.97
C ASN A 68 2.76 -2.62 11.08
N ILE A 69 4.08 -2.44 10.98
CA ILE A 69 4.75 -1.43 11.80
C ILE A 69 4.55 -0.08 11.13
N ASP A 70 3.59 0.66 11.69
CA ASP A 70 3.43 2.09 11.49
C ASP A 70 4.80 2.73 11.74
N SER A 71 5.47 3.05 10.64
CA SER A 71 6.87 3.43 10.61
C SER A 71 6.94 4.89 11.03
N THR A 72 6.67 5.15 12.31
CA THR A 72 6.81 6.46 12.95
C THR A 72 8.30 6.75 13.18
N SER A 73 9.06 6.78 12.09
CA SER A 73 10.35 7.46 11.99
C SER A 73 10.42 8.29 10.72
N GLN A 74 9.29 8.83 10.26
CA GLN A 74 9.31 10.01 9.43
C GLN A 74 9.63 11.20 10.33
N ASN A 75 10.77 11.87 10.06
CA ASN A 75 11.03 13.22 10.53
C ASN A 75 9.76 14.10 10.35
N ILE A 76 9.55 15.07 11.23
CA ILE A 76 8.37 15.94 11.18
C ILE A 76 8.25 16.64 9.80
N ASP A 77 9.37 16.95 9.14
CA ASP A 77 9.40 17.47 7.77
C ASP A 77 8.97 16.44 6.70
N THR A 78 9.31 15.17 6.89
CA THR A 78 9.01 14.07 5.95
C THR A 78 7.53 13.68 6.00
N LEU A 79 6.90 13.76 7.17
CA LEU A 79 5.45 13.58 7.33
C LEU A 79 4.67 14.69 6.60
N ASP A 80 5.12 15.94 6.73
CA ASP A 80 4.52 17.10 6.05
C ASP A 80 4.64 17.00 4.52
N ILE A 81 5.80 16.57 3.99
CA ILE A 81 6.00 16.36 2.55
C ILE A 81 5.07 15.26 2.01
N CYS A 82 4.98 14.13 2.72
CA CYS A 82 4.11 13.03 2.32
C CYS A 82 2.63 13.42 2.35
N GLN A 83 2.22 14.18 3.36
CA GLN A 83 0.85 14.69 3.46
C GLN A 83 0.51 15.62 2.29
N LYS A 84 1.39 16.57 1.96
CA LYS A 84 1.24 17.45 0.77
C LYS A 84 1.12 16.64 -0.52
N ALA A 85 1.94 15.60 -0.69
CA ALA A 85 1.87 14.69 -1.82
C ALA A 85 0.53 13.93 -1.89
N ILE A 86 0.01 13.45 -0.76
CA ILE A 86 -1.29 12.77 -0.69
C ILE A 86 -2.43 13.72 -1.05
N GLU A 87 -2.38 14.96 -0.57
CA GLU A 87 -3.40 15.98 -0.88
C GLU A 87 -3.42 16.32 -2.38
N ASP A 88 -2.25 16.54 -2.99
CA ASP A 88 -2.16 16.83 -4.41
C ASP A 88 -2.59 15.62 -5.26
N ALA A 89 -2.21 14.41 -4.86
CA ALA A 89 -2.69 13.18 -5.50
C ALA A 89 -4.21 13.00 -5.34
N THR A 90 -4.81 13.56 -4.30
CA THR A 90 -6.26 13.44 -4.05
C THR A 90 -7.05 14.50 -4.81
N LYS A 91 -6.58 15.74 -4.85
CA LYS A 91 -7.32 16.88 -5.44
C LYS A 91 -7.07 17.04 -6.93
N PHE A 92 -5.85 16.72 -7.38
CA PHE A 92 -5.37 17.13 -8.69
C PHE A 92 -4.98 15.97 -9.60
N HIS A 93 -4.71 14.78 -9.06
CA HIS A 93 -4.54 13.59 -9.91
C HIS A 93 -5.83 13.30 -10.66
N GLY A 94 -5.76 13.26 -11.99
CA GLY A 94 -6.94 13.10 -12.85
C GLY A 94 -7.21 11.66 -13.25
N LYS A 95 -8.12 11.52 -14.23
CA LYS A 95 -8.49 10.27 -14.95
C LYS A 95 -9.29 9.24 -14.14
N GLU A 96 -9.75 9.59 -12.94
CA GLU A 96 -10.51 8.71 -12.05
C GLU A 96 -11.70 7.99 -12.72
N ASN A 97 -12.56 8.73 -13.43
CA ASN A 97 -13.73 8.16 -14.10
C ASN A 97 -13.34 7.21 -15.25
N GLY A 98 -12.21 7.49 -15.92
CA GLY A 98 -11.69 6.63 -16.97
C GLY A 98 -11.31 5.25 -16.42
N HIS A 99 -10.78 5.19 -15.20
CA HIS A 99 -10.42 3.94 -14.54
C HIS A 99 -11.63 3.14 -14.09
N VAL A 100 -12.76 3.77 -13.75
CA VAL A 100 -14.03 3.04 -13.55
C VAL A 100 -14.46 2.34 -14.86
N ILE A 101 -14.42 3.06 -15.98
CA ILE A 101 -14.80 2.50 -17.29
C ILE A 101 -13.84 1.37 -17.71
N LEU A 102 -12.53 1.56 -17.49
CA LEU A 102 -11.53 0.52 -17.75
C LEU A 102 -11.77 -0.74 -16.91
N GLY A 103 -12.09 -0.56 -15.62
CA GLY A 103 -12.49 -1.66 -14.74
C GLY A 103 -13.72 -2.40 -15.23
N PHE A 104 -14.74 -1.67 -15.68
CA PHE A 104 -15.98 -2.25 -16.20
C PHE A 104 -15.74 -3.06 -17.49
N LEU A 105 -14.94 -2.54 -18.42
CA LEU A 105 -14.73 -3.16 -19.73
C LEU A 105 -13.67 -4.28 -19.72
N PHE A 106 -12.60 -4.12 -18.94
CA PHE A 106 -11.42 -4.99 -18.99
C PHE A 106 -11.15 -5.73 -17.67
N GLY A 107 -11.90 -5.43 -16.61
CA GLY A 107 -11.85 -6.16 -15.35
C GLY A 107 -10.44 -6.28 -14.76
N PRO A 108 -10.02 -7.47 -14.31
CA PRO A 108 -8.71 -7.70 -13.68
C PRO A 108 -7.51 -7.26 -14.52
N ILE A 109 -7.60 -7.28 -15.84
CA ILE A 109 -6.50 -6.88 -16.73
C ILE A 109 -6.16 -5.40 -16.54
N SER A 110 -7.18 -4.54 -16.42
CA SER A 110 -6.99 -3.11 -16.16
C SER A 110 -6.31 -2.87 -14.81
N ILE A 111 -6.74 -3.58 -13.77
CA ILE A 111 -6.19 -3.50 -12.40
C ILE A 111 -4.69 -3.81 -12.40
N ILE A 112 -4.27 -4.90 -13.07
CA ILE A 112 -2.86 -5.28 -13.16
C ILE A 112 -2.06 -4.21 -13.93
N GLY A 113 -2.60 -3.73 -15.07
CA GLY A 113 -1.96 -2.68 -15.85
C GLY A 113 -1.73 -1.39 -15.04
N THR A 114 -2.75 -0.96 -14.29
CA THR A 114 -2.67 0.22 -13.43
C THR A 114 -1.76 -0.02 -12.21
N ALA A 115 -1.72 -1.23 -11.65
CA ALA A 115 -0.81 -1.58 -10.56
C ALA A 115 0.66 -1.48 -10.98
N LEU A 116 0.98 -1.77 -12.24
CA LEU A 116 2.33 -1.63 -12.81
C LEU A 116 2.66 -0.21 -13.27
N SER A 117 1.66 0.68 -13.37
CA SER A 117 1.86 2.06 -13.79
C SER A 117 2.75 2.86 -12.83
N LYS A 118 3.42 3.88 -13.36
CA LYS A 118 4.27 4.81 -12.63
C LYS A 118 3.67 6.22 -12.72
N PRO A 119 2.62 6.54 -11.93
CA PRO A 119 2.02 7.86 -11.95
C PRO A 119 3.06 8.93 -11.58
N SER A 120 2.92 10.12 -12.16
CA SER A 120 3.82 11.24 -11.93
C SER A 120 3.00 12.52 -11.80
N PRO A 121 3.37 13.45 -10.90
CA PRO A 121 2.71 14.75 -10.82
C PRO A 121 2.89 15.55 -12.11
N TYR A 122 3.97 15.31 -12.87
CA TYR A 122 4.22 15.94 -14.17
C TYR A 122 3.29 15.47 -15.30
N ASN A 123 2.66 14.29 -15.15
CA ASN A 123 1.78 13.77 -16.21
C ASN A 123 0.36 14.35 -16.11
N GLY A 124 0.02 15.03 -15.01
CA GLY A 124 -1.29 15.61 -14.77
C GLY A 124 -1.31 17.10 -15.06
N LYS A 125 -1.99 17.54 -16.13
CA LYS A 125 -2.19 18.97 -16.43
C LYS A 125 -2.74 19.73 -15.22
N LYS A 126 -3.74 19.15 -14.54
CA LYS A 126 -4.36 19.72 -13.34
C LYS A 126 -3.38 19.80 -12.16
N THR A 127 -2.59 18.75 -11.94
CA THR A 127 -1.56 18.71 -10.88
C THR A 127 -0.49 19.78 -11.09
N ILE A 128 0.01 19.95 -12.31
CA ILE A 128 1.03 20.98 -12.61
C ILE A 128 0.50 22.40 -12.39
N ILE A 129 -0.73 22.68 -12.83
CA ILE A 129 -1.28 24.04 -12.81
C ILE A 129 -1.77 24.44 -11.41
N LEU A 130 -2.34 23.49 -10.65
CA LEU A 130 -3.04 23.80 -9.39
C LEU A 130 -2.25 23.45 -8.12
N SER A 131 -1.23 22.61 -8.21
CA SER A 131 -0.41 22.28 -7.04
C SER A 131 0.38 23.50 -6.57
N LYS A 132 0.33 23.78 -5.27
CA LYS A 132 1.21 24.77 -4.63
C LYS A 132 2.59 24.20 -4.28
N ASN A 133 2.78 22.89 -4.48
CA ASN A 133 3.94 22.11 -4.05
C ASN A 133 4.83 21.68 -5.21
N THR A 134 4.78 22.38 -6.36
CA THR A 134 5.55 22.02 -7.58
C THR A 134 7.04 21.89 -7.32
N LYS A 135 7.61 22.69 -6.40
CA LYS A 135 9.01 22.60 -5.97
C LYS A 135 9.38 21.27 -5.31
N LEU A 136 8.39 20.52 -4.82
CA LEU A 136 8.59 19.21 -4.19
C LEU A 136 8.47 18.05 -5.19
N PHE A 137 8.17 18.30 -6.47
CA PHE A 137 7.93 17.22 -7.44
C PHE A 137 9.16 16.37 -7.73
N ASP A 138 10.36 16.89 -7.51
CA ASP A 138 11.61 16.13 -7.64
C ASP A 138 12.06 15.48 -6.32
N ASN A 139 11.38 15.79 -5.20
CA ASN A 139 11.66 15.16 -3.92
C ASN A 139 11.21 13.69 -3.96
N GLN A 140 12.12 12.78 -3.63
CA GLN A 140 11.89 11.34 -3.71
C GLN A 140 10.75 10.86 -2.79
N GLU A 141 10.61 11.45 -1.61
CA GLU A 141 9.56 11.10 -0.67
C GLU A 141 8.19 11.61 -1.14
N TYR A 142 8.14 12.86 -1.61
CA TYR A 142 6.95 13.41 -2.24
C TYR A 142 6.46 12.49 -3.38
N LEU A 143 7.38 12.11 -4.28
CA LEU A 143 7.07 11.23 -5.40
C LEU A 143 6.58 9.85 -4.95
N MET A 144 7.17 9.26 -3.91
CA MET A 144 6.77 7.97 -3.37
C MET A 144 5.34 8.02 -2.82
N CYS A 145 5.03 9.01 -1.98
CA CYS A 145 3.70 9.19 -1.38
C CYS A 145 2.64 9.52 -2.43
N TYR A 146 2.96 10.43 -3.36
CA TYR A 146 2.07 10.79 -4.46
C TYR A 146 1.76 9.57 -5.33
N LYS A 147 2.79 8.81 -5.74
CA LYS A 147 2.64 7.60 -6.56
C LYS A 147 1.75 6.57 -5.90
N LYS A 148 1.99 6.30 -4.62
CA LYS A 148 1.23 5.34 -3.83
C LYS A 148 -0.25 5.73 -3.78
N LYS A 149 -0.54 6.99 -3.44
CA LYS A 149 -1.93 7.47 -3.33
C LYS A 149 -2.65 7.52 -4.68
N ALA A 150 -2.00 8.06 -5.71
CA ALA A 150 -2.55 8.13 -7.06
C ALA A 150 -2.90 6.74 -7.59
N LYS A 151 -1.95 5.80 -7.55
CA LYS A 151 -2.16 4.42 -7.99
C LYS A 151 -3.30 3.73 -7.25
N MET A 152 -3.31 3.83 -5.92
CA MET A 152 -4.34 3.21 -5.09
C MET A 152 -5.75 3.68 -5.47
N ARG A 153 -5.93 4.98 -5.77
CA ARG A 153 -7.24 5.50 -6.21
C ARG A 153 -7.65 4.97 -7.58
N LEU A 154 -6.73 4.93 -8.53
CA LEU A 154 -7.02 4.41 -9.87
C LEU A 154 -7.41 2.93 -9.82
N VAL A 155 -6.66 2.12 -9.07
CA VAL A 155 -6.98 0.71 -8.84
C VAL A 155 -8.32 0.53 -8.14
N ALA A 156 -8.61 1.33 -7.10
CA ALA A 156 -9.89 1.27 -6.41
C ALA A 156 -11.07 1.55 -7.37
N ASN A 157 -10.93 2.52 -8.26
CA ASN A 157 -11.94 2.83 -9.27
C ASN A 157 -12.11 1.71 -10.30
N GLU A 158 -11.04 1.05 -10.74
CA GLU A 158 -11.13 -0.13 -11.60
C GLU A 158 -11.82 -1.30 -10.92
N VAL A 159 -11.54 -1.53 -9.63
CA VAL A 159 -12.24 -2.55 -8.83
C VAL A 159 -13.73 -2.24 -8.75
N LEU A 160 -14.10 -0.97 -8.55
CA LEU A 160 -15.51 -0.55 -8.56
C LEU A 160 -16.16 -0.81 -9.93
N GLY A 161 -15.47 -0.45 -11.02
CA GLY A 161 -15.94 -0.72 -12.39
C GLY A 161 -16.14 -2.20 -12.66
N PHE A 162 -15.18 -3.03 -12.27
CA PHE A 162 -15.26 -4.48 -12.42
C PHE A 162 -16.41 -5.07 -11.60
N GLY A 163 -16.58 -4.62 -10.35
CA GLY A 163 -17.71 -5.00 -9.51
C GLY A 163 -19.06 -4.63 -10.15
N ALA A 164 -19.15 -3.45 -10.76
CA ALA A 164 -20.35 -3.04 -11.49
C ALA A 164 -20.62 -3.93 -12.72
N TRP A 165 -19.58 -4.39 -13.43
CA TRP A 165 -19.74 -5.35 -14.53
C TRP A 165 -20.26 -6.71 -14.07
N ILE A 166 -19.73 -7.23 -12.95
CA ILE A 166 -20.24 -8.49 -12.35
C ILE A 166 -21.73 -8.34 -12.01
N MET A 167 -22.11 -7.25 -11.36
CA MET A 167 -23.51 -6.98 -11.02
C MET A 167 -24.39 -6.90 -12.27
N PHE A 168 -23.94 -6.19 -13.31
CA PHE A 168 -24.64 -6.10 -14.59
C PHE A 168 -24.83 -7.47 -15.24
N TYR A 169 -23.79 -8.31 -15.27
CA TYR A 169 -23.86 -9.66 -15.78
C TYR A 169 -24.86 -10.52 -14.99
N LEU A 170 -24.84 -10.47 -13.67
CA LEU A 170 -25.78 -11.21 -12.83
C LEU A 170 -27.23 -10.78 -13.08
N VAL A 171 -27.51 -9.47 -13.18
CA VAL A 171 -28.87 -8.99 -13.46
C VAL A 171 -29.38 -9.50 -14.80
N ILE A 172 -28.55 -9.54 -15.85
CA ILE A 172 -28.97 -9.99 -17.18
C ILE A 172 -29.12 -11.51 -17.31
N ASN A 173 -28.43 -12.29 -16.47
CA ASN A 173 -28.44 -13.76 -16.57
C ASN A 173 -29.31 -14.43 -15.50
N VAL A 174 -29.73 -13.70 -14.46
CA VAL A 174 -30.64 -14.20 -13.41
C VAL A 174 -32.09 -13.81 -13.68
N PHE A 175 -32.33 -12.67 -14.35
CA PHE A 175 -33.64 -12.28 -14.90
C PHE A 175 -33.71 -12.62 -16.39
#